data_AF-A0A170VW24-F1
#
_entry.id   AF-A0A170VW24-F1
#
_cell.length_a   1.000
_cell.length_b   1.000
_cell.length_c   1.000
_cell.angle_alpha   90.00
_cell.angle_beta   90.00
_cell.angle_gamma   90.00
#
_symmetry.space_group_name_H-M   'P 1'
#
loop_
_entity.id
_entity.type
_entity.pdbx_description
1 polymer ?
#
loop_
_entity_poly.entity_id
_entity_poly.type
_entity_poly.pdbx_seq_one_letter_code
_entity_poly.pdbx_strand_id
1 'polypeptide(L)'
;RCFSEQVSHHPPVSALHCEGKEWIAWQDFAMATKFRGKCIRVEPCGVFHLQFNKSNNHYTWNKVISTVHNIILGNLWIDQTSEMEIKNHKTGWHCVVQFVPYNYYNK
;
A
#
# COMPACT_ATOMS: atom_id res chain seq x y z
N ARG A 1 6.90 19.08 0.86
CA ARG A 1 6.03 19.36 2.04
C ARG A 1 5.08 18.18 2.19
N CYS A 2 4.77 17.70 3.39
CA CYS A 2 3.89 16.54 3.59
C CYS A 2 2.94 16.80 4.76
N PHE A 3 1.65 16.48 4.57
CA PHE A 3 0.61 16.52 5.59
C PHE A 3 -0.08 15.18 5.67
N SER A 4 -0.50 14.83 6.87
CA SER A 4 -1.41 13.72 7.10
C SER A 4 -2.39 14.06 8.21
N GLU A 5 -3.61 13.53 8.10
CA GLU A 5 -4.67 13.71 9.07
C GLU A 5 -5.45 12.40 9.22
N GLN A 6 -5.82 12.06 10.46
CA GLN A 6 -6.81 11.01 10.68
C GLN A 6 -8.21 11.60 10.46
N VAL A 7 -8.80 11.29 9.31
CA VAL A 7 -10.04 11.91 8.84
C VAL A 7 -11.30 11.15 9.25
N SER A 8 -11.15 9.92 9.75
CA SER A 8 -12.27 9.11 10.24
C SER A 8 -11.83 8.15 11.35
N HIS A 9 -12.73 7.88 12.29
CA HIS A 9 -12.56 6.88 13.36
C HIS A 9 -13.35 5.58 13.08
N HIS A 10 -14.51 5.66 12.42
CA HIS A 10 -15.38 4.51 12.14
C HIS A 10 -15.89 4.52 10.68
N PRO A 11 -15.20 3.85 9.74
CA PRO A 11 -13.96 3.10 9.93
C PRO A 11 -12.73 4.03 10.10
N PRO A 12 -11.62 3.55 10.67
CA PRO A 12 -10.38 4.34 10.74
C PRO A 12 -9.83 4.63 9.34
N VAL A 13 -9.66 5.91 9.02
CA VAL A 13 -9.07 6.37 7.75
C VAL A 13 -8.11 7.52 8.01
N SER A 14 -6.95 7.47 7.38
CA SER A 14 -5.99 8.56 7.36
C SER A 14 -5.80 9.07 5.93
N ALA A 15 -5.82 10.39 5.74
CA ALA A 15 -5.46 11.03 4.49
C ALA A 15 -4.01 11.51 4.55
N LEU A 16 -3.30 11.47 3.42
CA LEU A 16 -1.96 12.01 3.27
C LEU A 16 -1.84 12.77 1.95
N HIS A 17 -1.19 13.92 1.98
CA HIS A 17 -0.88 14.76 0.81
C HIS A 17 0.56 15.26 0.89
N CYS A 18 1.34 15.00 -0.16
CA CYS A 18 2.76 15.31 -0.24
C CYS A 18 3.09 16.02 -1.56
N GLU A 19 3.79 17.14 -1.46
CA GLU A 19 4.24 17.95 -2.57
C GLU A 19 5.76 17.92 -2.66
N GLY A 20 6.28 17.44 -3.79
CA GLY A 20 7.66 17.60 -4.21
C GLY A 20 7.80 18.75 -5.23
N LYS A 21 9.03 18.96 -5.72
CA LYS A 21 9.30 20.05 -6.68
C LYS A 21 8.53 19.93 -7.99
N GLU A 22 8.32 18.71 -8.47
CA GLU A 22 7.76 18.42 -9.80
C GLU A 22 6.65 17.37 -9.74
N TRP A 23 6.21 17.01 -8.53
CA TRP A 23 5.24 15.95 -8.32
C TRP A 23 4.37 16.23 -7.10
N ILE A 24 3.16 15.68 -7.13
CA ILE A 24 2.21 15.68 -6.03
C ILE A 24 1.77 14.23 -5.82
N ALA A 25 1.74 13.79 -4.57
CA ALA A 25 1.31 12.47 -4.18
C ALA A 25 0.26 12.56 -3.09
N TRP A 26 -0.79 11.76 -3.18
CA TRP A 26 -1.83 11.71 -2.15
C TRP A 26 -2.42 10.32 -2.03
N GLN A 27 -3.03 10.06 -0.88
CA GLN A 27 -3.75 8.82 -0.63
C GLN A 27 -4.75 9.01 0.50
N ASP A 28 -5.84 8.28 0.43
CA ASP A 28 -6.54 7.77 1.59
C ASP A 28 -5.99 6.38 1.95
N PHE A 29 -5.91 6.11 3.25
CA PHE A 29 -5.44 4.86 3.78
C PHE A 29 -6.38 4.39 4.88
N ALA A 30 -7.02 3.25 4.63
CA ALA A 30 -7.70 2.45 5.63
C ALA A 30 -7.06 1.06 5.69
N MET A 31 -7.38 0.27 6.70
CA MET A 31 -6.91 -1.11 6.77
C MET A 31 -7.96 -2.02 7.39
N ALA A 32 -8.07 -3.23 6.85
CA ALA A 32 -8.74 -4.34 7.50
C ALA A 32 -7.68 -5.30 8.04
N THR A 33 -7.85 -5.76 9.28
CA THR A 33 -6.93 -6.72 9.90
C THR A 33 -7.65 -8.03 10.21
N LYS A 34 -6.96 -9.15 10.00
CA LYS A 34 -7.46 -10.50 10.32
C LYS A 34 -6.40 -11.25 11.12
N PHE A 35 -6.73 -11.57 12.36
CA PHE A 35 -5.92 -12.46 13.19
C PHE A 35 -6.09 -13.92 12.72
N ARG A 36 -4.97 -14.63 12.56
CA ARG A 36 -4.92 -16.02 12.10
C ARG A 36 -4.01 -16.85 13.01
N GLY A 37 -4.33 -16.88 14.30
CA GLY A 37 -3.63 -17.69 15.30
C GLY A 37 -2.24 -17.14 15.63
N LYS A 38 -1.24 -17.37 14.78
CA LYS A 38 0.14 -16.89 15.02
C LYS A 38 0.51 -15.63 14.24
N CYS A 39 -0.36 -15.17 13.34
CA CYS A 39 -0.10 -14.01 12.50
C CYS A 39 -1.30 -13.04 12.42
N ILE A 40 -1.01 -11.80 12.04
CA ILE A 40 -2.01 -10.79 11.66
C ILE A 40 -1.82 -10.50 10.19
N ARG A 41 -2.88 -10.67 9.40
CA ARG A 41 -2.94 -10.24 8.01
C ARG A 41 -3.53 -8.83 7.95
N VAL A 42 -2.79 -7.90 7.36
CA VAL A 42 -3.16 -6.49 7.19
C VAL A 42 -3.46 -6.28 5.70
N GLU A 43 -4.72 -6.00 5.41
CA GLU A 43 -5.21 -5.66 4.08
C GLU A 43 -5.38 -4.13 4.00
N PRO A 44 -4.45 -3.41 3.36
CA PRO A 44 -4.63 -1.99 3.14
C PRO A 44 -5.77 -1.73 2.14
N CYS A 45 -6.57 -0.71 2.43
CA CYS A 45 -7.62 -0.21 1.56
C CYS A 45 -7.29 1.23 1.16
N GLY A 46 -7.74 1.63 -0.03
CA GLY A 46 -7.44 2.93 -0.61
C GLY A 46 -6.32 2.87 -1.67
N VAL A 47 -6.31 3.89 -2.53
CA VAL A 47 -5.42 3.97 -3.69
C VAL A 47 -4.35 5.01 -3.42
N PHE A 48 -3.12 4.75 -3.88
CA PHE A 48 -2.08 5.77 -3.85
C PHE A 48 -2.04 6.48 -5.21
N HIS A 49 -1.93 7.80 -5.19
CA HIS A 49 -1.86 8.64 -6.38
C HIS A 49 -0.50 9.35 -6.45
N LEU A 50 0.04 9.46 -7.66
CA LEU A 50 1.23 10.26 -7.97
C LEU A 50 1.03 10.99 -9.29
N GLN A 51 1.13 12.31 -9.29
CA GLN A 51 1.04 13.13 -10.48
C GLN A 51 2.33 13.90 -10.70
N PHE A 52 2.86 13.87 -11.92
CA PHE A 52 4.02 14.68 -12.31
C PHE A 52 3.55 15.94 -13.03
N ASN A 53 3.91 17.11 -12.49
CA ASN A 53 3.37 18.42 -12.92
C ASN A 53 3.68 18.74 -14.38
N LYS A 54 4.94 18.54 -14.81
CA LYS A 54 5.39 18.85 -16.18
C LYS A 54 4.76 17.99 -17.25
N SER A 55 4.67 16.69 -16.99
CA SER A 55 4.20 15.72 -17.99
C SER A 55 2.70 15.45 -17.89
N ASN A 56 2.06 15.88 -16.80
CA ASN A 56 0.69 15.54 -16.43
C ASN A 56 0.42 14.03 -16.43
N ASN A 57 1.46 13.20 -16.25
CA ASN A 57 1.27 11.77 -16.04
C ASN A 57 0.72 11.57 -14.63
N HIS A 58 -0.42 10.89 -14.54
CA HIS A 58 -1.06 10.54 -13.28
C HIS A 58 -1.05 9.04 -13.13
N TYR A 59 -0.37 8.58 -12.08
CA TYR A 59 -0.24 7.18 -11.72
C TYR A 59 -1.12 6.87 -10.52
N THR A 60 -1.71 5.68 -10.53
CA THR A 60 -2.31 5.08 -9.33
C THR A 60 -1.81 3.67 -9.12
N TRP A 61 -1.75 3.25 -7.86
CA TRP A 61 -1.54 1.85 -7.52
C TRP A 61 -2.29 1.43 -6.27
N ASN A 62 -2.65 0.14 -6.22
CA ASN A 62 -3.11 -0.51 -5.00
C ASN A 62 -1.91 -0.91 -4.12
N LYS A 63 -2.16 -1.05 -2.83
CA LYS A 63 -1.16 -1.51 -1.86
C LYS A 63 -1.24 -3.03 -1.71
N VAL A 64 -0.15 -3.65 -1.28
CA VAL A 64 -0.05 -5.10 -1.11
C VAL A 64 -0.40 -5.53 0.30
N ILE A 65 -0.82 -6.79 0.44
CA ILE A 65 -1.19 -7.36 1.73
C ILE A 65 0.08 -7.70 2.51
N SER A 66 0.14 -7.27 3.77
CA SER A 66 1.24 -7.61 4.68
C SER A 66 0.77 -8.65 5.70
N THR A 67 1.56 -9.70 5.96
CA THR A 67 1.33 -10.58 7.10
C THR A 67 2.44 -10.39 8.12
N VAL A 68 2.05 -10.06 9.36
CA VAL A 68 2.95 -9.99 10.50
C VAL A 68 2.90 -11.34 11.21
N HIS A 69 4.00 -12.07 11.18
CA HIS A 69 4.12 -13.43 11.73
C HIS A 69 4.65 -13.40 13.16
N ASN A 70 4.44 -14.52 13.87
CA ASN A 70 4.95 -14.76 15.23
C ASN A 70 4.49 -13.73 16.27
N ILE A 71 3.28 -13.19 16.15
CA ILE A 71 2.77 -12.15 17.04
C ILE A 71 2.49 -12.61 18.48
N ILE A 72 2.51 -13.93 18.73
CA ILE A 72 2.37 -14.52 20.08
C ILE A 72 3.74 -14.90 20.66
N LEU A 73 4.57 -15.59 19.89
CA LEU A 73 5.86 -16.12 20.35
C LEU A 73 6.84 -16.29 19.18
N GLY A 74 8.11 -15.95 19.42
CA GLY A 74 9.20 -16.01 18.44
C GLY A 74 9.56 -14.63 17.89
N ASN A 75 10.48 -14.59 16.93
CA ASN A 75 10.88 -13.33 16.30
C ASN A 75 9.81 -12.88 15.29
N LEU A 76 9.36 -11.64 15.43
CA LEU A 76 8.46 -11.01 14.46
C LEU A 76 9.15 -10.91 13.11
N TRP A 77 8.43 -11.25 12.05
CA TRP A 77 8.84 -11.00 10.68
C TRP A 77 7.62 -10.70 9.82
N ILE A 78 7.85 -10.06 8.68
CA ILE A 78 6.81 -9.59 7.78
C ILE A 78 7.07 -10.19 6.40
N ASP A 79 6.02 -10.69 5.77
CA ASP A 79 5.98 -10.87 4.32
C ASP A 79 4.93 -9.96 3.68
N GLN A 80 5.12 -9.73 2.38
CA GLN A 80 4.15 -9.07 1.54
C GLN A 80 3.72 -10.03 0.45
N THR A 81 2.42 -10.01 0.17
CA THR A 81 1.78 -10.87 -0.81
C THR A 81 0.75 -10.06 -1.58
N SER A 82 0.31 -10.58 -2.72
CA SER A 82 -0.63 -9.99 -3.68
C SER A 82 0.03 -9.25 -4.82
N GLU A 83 -0.81 -8.86 -5.77
CA GLU A 83 -0.43 -8.06 -6.91
C GLU A 83 -0.50 -6.56 -6.56
N MET A 84 0.44 -5.79 -7.09
CA MET A 84 0.37 -4.33 -7.18
C MET A 84 0.28 -3.96 -8.66
N GLU A 85 -0.86 -3.37 -9.05
CA GLU A 85 -1.06 -2.82 -10.38
C GLU A 85 -0.77 -1.32 -10.34
N ILE A 86 0.21 -0.88 -11.13
CA ILE A 86 0.56 0.53 -11.32
C ILE A 86 0.03 0.97 -12.68
N LYS A 87 -0.92 1.90 -12.71
CA LYS A 87 -1.55 2.38 -13.93
C LYS A 87 -1.24 3.85 -14.16
N ASN A 88 -0.80 4.20 -15.38
CA ASN A 88 -0.72 5.57 -15.86
C ASN A 88 -2.02 5.94 -16.61
N HIS A 89 -2.80 6.85 -16.06
CA HIS A 89 -4.08 7.28 -16.62
C HIS A 89 -3.94 8.15 -17.87
N LYS A 90 -2.77 8.75 -18.11
CA LYS A 90 -2.51 9.57 -19.29
C LYS A 90 -2.17 8.72 -20.52
N THR A 91 -1.26 7.75 -20.37
CA THR A 91 -0.79 6.93 -21.50
C THR A 91 -1.52 5.61 -21.64
N GLY A 92 -2.26 5.18 -20.62
CA GLY A 92 -2.86 3.84 -20.55
C GLY A 92 -1.87 2.72 -20.24
N TRP A 93 -0.58 3.04 -20.07
CA TRP A 93 0.42 2.03 -19.69
C TRP A 93 0.16 1.54 -18.27
N HIS A 94 0.34 0.24 -18.08
CA HIS A 94 0.26 -0.38 -16.77
C HIS A 94 1.45 -1.31 -16.54
N CYS A 95 1.80 -1.50 -15.28
CA CYS A 95 2.84 -2.40 -14.81
C CYS A 95 2.26 -3.22 -13.66
N VAL A 96 2.50 -4.52 -13.67
CA VAL A 96 2.05 -5.44 -12.64
C VAL A 96 3.26 -5.96 -11.88
N VAL A 97 3.26 -5.81 -10.56
CA VAL A 97 4.29 -6.34 -9.67
C VAL A 97 3.66 -7.41 -8.79
N GLN A 98 4.12 -8.65 -8.92
CA GLN A 98 3.63 -9.78 -8.13
C GLN A 98 4.52 -10.00 -6.90
N PHE A 99 3.94 -9.86 -5.71
CA PHE A 99 4.60 -10.20 -4.45
C PHE A 99 4.28 -11.64 -4.10
N VAL A 100 5.28 -12.51 -4.30
CA VAL A 100 5.19 -13.94 -4.03
C VAL A 100 5.44 -14.16 -2.53
N PRO A 101 4.60 -14.95 -1.84
CA PRO A 101 4.81 -15.24 -0.43
C PRO A 101 6.17 -15.88 -0.18
N TYR A 102 6.78 -15.53 0.95
CA TYR A 102 7.97 -16.22 1.41
C TYR A 102 7.64 -17.71 1.58
N ASN A 103 8.34 -18.54 0.83
CA ASN A 103 8.25 -19.98 0.96
C ASN A 103 9.65 -20.49 1.31
N TYR A 104 9.82 -20.99 2.53
CA TYR A 104 11.08 -21.57 3.01
C TYR A 104 11.61 -22.68 2.08
N TYR A 105 10.74 -23.33 1.30
CA TYR A 105 11.08 -24.40 0.38
C TYR A 105 11.44 -23.94 -1.05
N ASN A 106 11.21 -22.67 -1.40
CA ASN A 106 11.64 -22.12 -2.69
C ASN A 106 12.92 -21.32 -2.50
N LYS A 107 14.06 -21.92 -2.87
CA LYS A 107 15.31 -21.21 -3.14
C LYS A 107 15.37 -20.79 -4.60
#